data_AF-A0A0N1L8I4-F1
#
_entry.id   AF-A0A0N1L8I4-F1
#
_cell.length_a   1.000
_cell.length_b   1.000
_cell.length_c   1.000
_cell.angle_alpha   90.00
_cell.angle_beta   90.00
_cell.angle_gamma   90.00
#
_symmetry.space_group_name_H-M   'P 1'
#
loop_
_entity.id
_entity.type
_entity.pdbx_description
1 polymer ?
#
loop_
_entity_poly.entity_id
_entity_poly.type
_entity_poly.pdbx_seq_one_letter_code
_entity_poly.pdbx_strand_id
1 'polypeptide(L)'
;MTVHDQQNTKKGRRHQRTTHQFEDQIGHITLFVLQRVADGLPGLPGHPKRTGHVALSVIAEELGVPVGNLTHPRLSAHLKDLAATYGVETPQQATLAKALTVIETTYDQEPVPFRGRNPHLSAIRLATGVAVTVLKTADAQALLRALAKRNGTVSPKVDHQAEIEALEAYGARLRKAGLPLPAMPGRDGPGITVIARAIAISNDRFARPHLATALARLARELGVASTVTVASDAARFTAFVDAMIAARKPVPHGRKGIAYRTIGQQAGIVGHRIIHSHALQSQLTRWIHKVGVETTR
;
A
#
# COMPACT_ATOMS: atom_id res chain seq x y z
N MET A 1 58.26 -47.93 -18.04
CA MET A 1 57.36 -46.80 -17.72
C MET A 1 56.31 -47.28 -16.74
N THR A 2 56.47 -46.89 -15.49
CA THR A 2 55.80 -47.45 -14.30
C THR A 2 54.41 -46.83 -14.08
N VAL A 3 53.50 -47.64 -13.52
CA VAL A 3 52.09 -47.32 -13.23
C VAL A 3 51.89 -46.03 -12.39
N HIS A 4 52.93 -45.54 -11.71
CA HIS A 4 52.92 -44.27 -10.98
C HIS A 4 52.88 -43.01 -11.87
N ASP A 5 53.42 -43.03 -13.09
CA ASP A 5 53.37 -41.86 -14.00
C ASP A 5 51.98 -41.64 -14.61
N GLN A 6 51.21 -42.72 -14.81
CA GLN A 6 49.84 -42.62 -15.34
C GLN A 6 48.84 -42.10 -14.30
N GLN A 7 49.09 -42.32 -13.00
CA GLN A 7 48.24 -41.76 -11.95
C GLN A 7 48.51 -40.27 -11.73
N ASN A 8 49.78 -39.82 -11.79
CA ASN A 8 50.13 -38.41 -11.67
C ASN A 8 49.62 -37.56 -12.84
N THR A 9 49.68 -38.08 -14.06
CA THR A 9 49.12 -37.40 -15.25
C THR A 9 47.59 -37.35 -15.25
N LYS A 10 46.90 -38.39 -14.77
CA LYS A 10 45.43 -38.34 -14.58
C LYS A 10 45.01 -37.36 -13.47
N LYS A 11 45.73 -37.32 -12.34
CA LYS A 11 45.46 -36.38 -11.25
C LYS A 11 45.72 -34.93 -11.67
N GLY A 12 46.81 -34.67 -12.40
CA GLY A 12 47.13 -33.38 -12.99
C GLY A 12 46.10 -32.92 -14.05
N ARG A 13 45.67 -33.81 -14.95
CA ARG A 13 44.61 -33.52 -15.94
C ARG A 13 43.25 -33.25 -15.28
N ARG A 14 42.91 -33.99 -14.22
CA ARG A 14 41.66 -33.77 -13.48
C ARG A 14 41.68 -32.42 -12.75
N HIS A 15 42.81 -32.06 -12.14
CA HIS A 15 43.02 -30.76 -11.52
C HIS A 15 42.95 -29.60 -12.52
N GLN A 16 43.63 -29.71 -13.67
CA GLN A 16 43.57 -28.69 -14.73
C GLN A 16 42.15 -28.51 -15.28
N ARG A 17 41.40 -29.60 -15.48
CA ARG A 17 40.02 -29.53 -15.97
C ARG A 17 39.06 -28.86 -14.97
N THR A 18 39.21 -29.14 -13.68
CA THR A 18 38.46 -28.43 -12.64
C THR A 18 38.86 -26.97 -12.49
N THR A 19 40.15 -26.63 -12.64
CA THR A 19 40.62 -25.24 -12.53
C THR A 19 40.11 -24.37 -13.67
N HIS A 20 40.20 -24.84 -14.92
CA HIS A 20 39.64 -24.13 -16.08
C HIS A 20 38.13 -23.92 -15.96
N GLN A 21 37.40 -24.93 -15.48
CA GLN A 21 35.95 -24.83 -15.29
C GLN A 21 35.55 -23.73 -14.29
N PHE A 22 36.39 -23.46 -13.27
CA PHE A 22 36.14 -22.37 -12.33
C PHE A 22 36.51 -20.99 -12.89
N GLU A 23 37.58 -20.89 -13.68
CA GLU A 23 37.95 -19.61 -14.32
C GLU A 23 36.91 -19.15 -15.33
N ASP A 24 36.36 -20.06 -16.14
CA ASP A 24 35.27 -19.75 -17.06
C ASP A 24 34.02 -19.27 -16.31
N GLN A 25 33.67 -19.95 -15.20
CA GLN A 25 32.53 -19.56 -14.36
C GLN A 25 32.75 -18.19 -13.68
N ILE A 26 33.96 -17.89 -13.23
CA ILE A 26 34.33 -16.57 -12.70
C ILE A 26 34.16 -15.50 -13.77
N GLY A 27 34.63 -15.76 -15.00
CA GLY A 27 34.45 -14.87 -16.14
C GLY A 27 32.97 -14.57 -16.43
N HIS A 28 32.13 -15.61 -16.50
CA HIS A 28 30.70 -15.46 -16.77
C HIS A 28 29.96 -14.69 -15.66
N ILE A 29 30.24 -14.98 -14.39
CA ILE A 29 29.66 -14.25 -13.26
C ILE A 29 30.06 -12.77 -13.32
N THR A 30 31.32 -12.48 -13.65
CA THR A 30 31.83 -11.11 -13.73
C THR A 30 31.16 -10.34 -14.87
N LEU A 31 31.06 -10.95 -16.05
CA LEU A 31 30.40 -10.35 -17.21
C LEU A 31 28.92 -10.05 -16.92
N PHE A 32 28.22 -10.99 -16.27
CA PHE A 32 26.84 -10.80 -15.84
C PHE A 32 26.68 -9.59 -14.91
N VAL A 33 27.55 -9.44 -13.91
CA VAL A 33 27.51 -8.29 -12.99
C VAL A 33 27.80 -6.98 -13.72
N LEU A 34 28.80 -6.96 -14.59
CA LEU A 34 29.15 -5.76 -15.35
C LEU A 34 28.02 -5.34 -16.30
N GLN A 35 27.34 -6.29 -16.95
CA GLN A 35 26.18 -6.01 -17.79
C GLN A 35 25.06 -5.37 -16.98
N ARG A 36 24.74 -5.92 -15.80
CA ARG A 36 23.74 -5.33 -14.90
C ARG A 36 24.08 -3.90 -14.49
N VAL A 37 25.36 -3.65 -14.14
CA VAL A 37 25.82 -2.31 -13.77
C VAL A 37 25.71 -1.35 -14.96
N ALA A 38 26.02 -1.81 -16.17
CA ALA A 38 25.85 -1.01 -17.39
C ALA A 38 24.38 -0.66 -17.66
N ASP A 39 23.46 -1.57 -17.33
CA ASP A 39 22.01 -1.37 -17.40
C ASP A 39 21.45 -0.52 -16.23
N GLY A 40 22.33 0.03 -15.38
CA GLY A 40 21.96 0.87 -14.24
C GLY A 40 21.40 0.10 -13.04
N LEU A 41 21.51 -1.24 -13.05
CA LEU A 41 21.06 -2.09 -11.95
C LEU A 41 22.17 -2.27 -10.90
N PRO A 42 21.81 -2.52 -9.63
CA PRO A 42 22.77 -2.91 -8.61
C PRO A 42 23.42 -4.26 -8.98
N GLY A 43 24.73 -4.37 -8.75
CA GLY A 43 25.59 -5.41 -9.30
C GLY A 43 25.00 -6.80 -9.24
N LEU A 44 24.90 -7.39 -8.05
CA LEU A 44 24.37 -8.74 -7.88
C LEU A 44 22.88 -8.74 -7.52
N PRO A 45 22.08 -9.69 -8.05
CA PRO A 45 20.68 -9.83 -7.66
C PRO A 45 20.57 -10.23 -6.19
N GLY A 46 19.58 -9.66 -5.51
CA GLY A 46 19.36 -9.84 -4.08
C GLY A 46 18.39 -10.96 -3.73
N HIS A 47 18.62 -11.60 -2.58
CA HIS A 47 17.74 -12.62 -2.06
C HIS A 47 16.38 -12.00 -1.64
N PRO A 48 15.23 -12.56 -2.08
CA PRO A 48 13.91 -11.93 -1.95
C PRO A 48 13.47 -11.69 -0.49
N LYS A 49 14.03 -12.45 0.46
CA LYS A 49 13.70 -12.37 1.89
C LYS A 49 14.85 -11.90 2.79
N ARG A 50 16.06 -11.75 2.25
CA ARG A 50 17.27 -11.48 3.07
C ARG A 50 18.07 -10.35 2.43
N THR A 51 17.85 -9.14 2.92
CA THR A 51 18.54 -7.94 2.44
C THR A 51 20.06 -8.11 2.56
N GLY A 52 20.80 -7.70 1.53
CA GLY A 52 22.26 -7.79 1.48
C GLY A 52 22.82 -9.18 1.15
N HIS A 53 21.97 -10.20 0.98
CA HIS A 53 22.39 -11.51 0.50
C HIS A 53 22.15 -11.66 -0.99
N VAL A 54 23.09 -12.33 -1.67
CA VAL A 54 23.01 -12.62 -3.11
C VAL A 54 21.98 -13.73 -3.37
N ALA A 55 21.13 -13.55 -4.38
CA ALA A 55 20.22 -14.58 -4.87
C ALA A 55 20.95 -15.58 -5.79
N LEU A 56 21.60 -16.58 -5.20
CA LEU A 56 22.32 -17.61 -5.95
C LEU A 56 21.44 -18.35 -6.97
N SER A 57 20.14 -18.51 -6.69
CA SER A 57 19.19 -19.15 -7.62
C SER A 57 19.00 -18.33 -8.90
N VAL A 58 18.97 -17.00 -8.80
CA VAL A 58 18.79 -16.11 -9.95
C VAL A 58 20.04 -16.11 -10.82
N ILE A 59 21.22 -16.05 -10.19
CA ILE A 59 22.50 -16.14 -10.90
C ILE A 59 22.66 -17.50 -11.58
N ALA A 60 22.25 -18.57 -10.90
CA ALA A 60 22.29 -19.92 -11.42
C ALA A 60 21.42 -20.10 -12.67
N GLU A 61 20.19 -19.58 -12.61
CA GLU A 61 19.24 -19.59 -13.72
C GLU A 61 19.79 -18.82 -14.93
N GLU A 62 20.26 -17.58 -14.71
CA GLU A 62 20.77 -16.73 -15.79
C GLU A 62 22.01 -17.32 -16.47
N LEU A 63 22.93 -17.89 -15.68
CA LEU A 63 24.16 -18.48 -16.19
C LEU A 63 23.98 -19.92 -16.67
N GLY A 64 22.79 -20.50 -16.55
CA GLY A 64 22.52 -21.90 -16.92
C GLY A 64 23.34 -22.91 -16.12
N VAL A 65 23.70 -22.60 -14.87
CA VAL A 65 24.53 -23.48 -14.01
C VAL A 65 23.77 -23.95 -12.76
N PRO A 66 24.02 -25.16 -12.24
CA PRO A 66 23.44 -25.61 -10.99
C PRO A 66 23.79 -24.71 -9.81
N VAL A 67 22.81 -24.37 -8.96
CA VAL A 67 23.01 -23.57 -7.73
C VAL A 67 24.13 -24.13 -6.86
N GLY A 68 24.22 -25.46 -6.76
CA GLY A 68 25.26 -26.15 -5.99
C GLY A 68 26.68 -25.76 -6.40
N ASN A 69 26.92 -25.47 -7.69
CA ASN A 69 28.23 -25.06 -8.18
C ASN A 69 28.63 -23.70 -7.61
N LEU A 70 27.68 -22.76 -7.48
CA LEU A 70 27.93 -21.42 -6.96
C LEU A 70 28.26 -21.40 -5.45
N THR A 71 27.96 -22.49 -4.74
CA THR A 71 28.31 -22.63 -3.31
C THR A 71 29.77 -23.05 -3.09
N HIS A 72 30.52 -23.33 -4.16
CA HIS A 72 31.94 -23.66 -4.04
C HIS A 72 32.73 -22.50 -3.43
N PRO A 73 33.67 -22.73 -2.49
CA PRO A 73 34.35 -21.67 -1.74
C PRO A 73 35.00 -20.58 -2.60
N ARG A 74 35.62 -20.97 -3.72
CA ARG A 74 36.23 -20.01 -4.67
C ARG A 74 35.20 -19.08 -5.32
N LEU A 75 34.08 -19.63 -5.79
CA LEU A 75 33.02 -18.84 -6.44
C LEU A 75 32.26 -18.00 -5.43
N SER A 76 32.03 -18.54 -4.22
CA SER A 76 31.44 -17.80 -3.12
C SER A 76 32.31 -16.64 -2.64
N ALA A 77 33.64 -16.78 -2.67
CA ALA A 77 34.55 -15.66 -2.39
C ALA A 77 34.44 -14.59 -3.49
N HIS A 78 34.52 -14.98 -4.77
CA HIS A 78 34.37 -14.06 -5.90
C HIS A 78 33.05 -13.30 -5.88
N LEU A 79 31.93 -13.98 -5.59
CA LEU A 79 30.61 -13.34 -5.45
C LEU A 79 30.57 -12.34 -4.28
N LYS A 80 31.29 -12.59 -3.18
CA LYS A 80 31.40 -11.63 -2.08
C LYS A 80 32.21 -10.40 -2.48
N ASP A 81 33.29 -10.59 -3.22
CA ASP A 81 34.13 -9.47 -3.70
C ASP A 81 33.36 -8.59 -4.69
N LEU A 82 32.62 -9.20 -5.61
CA LEU A 82 31.71 -8.50 -6.51
C LEU A 82 30.57 -7.80 -5.75
N ALA A 83 29.97 -8.44 -4.74
CA ALA A 83 28.96 -7.83 -3.89
C ALA A 83 29.49 -6.61 -3.12
N ALA A 84 30.74 -6.67 -2.64
CA ALA A 84 31.38 -5.56 -1.95
C ALA A 84 31.68 -4.39 -2.91
N THR A 85 31.99 -4.69 -4.17
CA THR A 85 32.39 -3.69 -5.16
C THR A 85 31.18 -3.02 -5.83
N TYR A 86 30.20 -3.82 -6.26
CA TYR A 86 29.07 -3.37 -7.08
C TYR A 86 27.72 -3.38 -6.33
N GLY A 87 27.73 -3.81 -5.08
CA GLY A 87 26.54 -3.91 -4.24
C GLY A 87 25.67 -5.13 -4.54
N VAL A 88 24.64 -5.27 -3.71
CA VAL A 88 23.58 -6.28 -3.85
C VAL A 88 22.25 -5.58 -3.94
N GLU A 89 21.46 -5.95 -4.93
CA GLU A 89 20.11 -5.45 -5.14
C GLU A 89 19.24 -5.71 -3.91
N THR A 90 18.45 -4.73 -3.51
CA THR A 90 17.47 -4.89 -2.44
C THR A 90 16.13 -5.39 -2.98
N PRO A 91 15.29 -6.04 -2.18
CA PRO A 91 13.95 -6.45 -2.61
C PRO A 91 13.11 -5.27 -3.14
N GLN A 92 13.30 -4.08 -2.59
CA GLN A 92 12.64 -2.85 -3.04
C GLN A 92 13.12 -2.44 -4.44
N GLN A 93 14.43 -2.50 -4.71
CA GLN A 93 15.00 -2.23 -6.03
C GLN A 93 14.51 -3.24 -7.07
N ALA A 94 14.51 -4.54 -6.75
CA ALA A 94 13.99 -5.58 -7.65
C ALA A 94 12.49 -5.37 -7.98
N THR A 95 11.70 -4.97 -6.98
CA THR A 95 10.27 -4.65 -7.17
C THR A 95 10.10 -3.44 -8.08
N LEU A 96 10.92 -2.39 -7.89
CA LEU A 96 10.90 -1.20 -8.73
C LEU A 96 11.31 -1.52 -10.16
N ALA A 97 12.42 -2.24 -10.38
CA ALA A 97 12.90 -2.64 -11.70
C ALA A 97 11.81 -3.40 -12.47
N LYS A 98 11.19 -4.40 -11.84
CA LYS A 98 10.07 -5.14 -12.43
C LYS A 98 8.89 -4.24 -12.79
N ALA A 99 8.55 -3.30 -11.91
CA ALA A 99 7.46 -2.36 -12.17
C ALA A 99 7.78 -1.42 -13.35
N LEU A 100 9.02 -0.95 -13.47
CA LEU A 100 9.46 -0.11 -14.60
C LEU A 100 9.36 -0.87 -15.91
N THR A 101 9.81 -2.14 -15.97
CA THR A 101 9.66 -2.99 -17.15
C THR A 101 8.18 -3.14 -17.55
N VAL A 102 7.29 -3.39 -16.59
CA VAL A 102 5.86 -3.51 -16.88
C VAL A 102 5.28 -2.20 -17.44
N ILE A 103 5.66 -1.06 -16.88
CA ILE A 103 5.24 0.27 -17.39
C ILE A 103 5.74 0.48 -18.81
N GLU A 104 7.02 0.20 -19.05
CA GLU A 104 7.66 0.36 -20.36
C GLU A 104 6.99 -0.53 -21.40
N THR A 105 6.81 -1.82 -21.13
CA THR A 105 6.14 -2.74 -22.07
C THR A 105 4.69 -2.34 -22.34
N THR A 106 3.95 -1.92 -21.31
CA THR A 106 2.53 -1.54 -21.47
C THR A 106 2.38 -0.31 -22.36
N TYR A 107 3.26 0.68 -22.18
CA TYR A 107 3.21 1.93 -22.92
C TYR A 107 4.29 2.02 -24.00
N ASP A 108 4.82 0.90 -24.49
CA ASP A 108 5.91 0.92 -25.48
C ASP A 108 5.44 1.56 -26.78
N GLN A 109 4.19 1.26 -27.17
CA GLN A 109 3.54 1.74 -28.39
C GLN A 109 2.22 2.48 -28.10
N GLU A 110 1.83 2.61 -26.83
CA GLU A 110 0.58 3.26 -26.44
C GLU A 110 0.80 4.66 -25.83
N PRO A 111 -0.13 5.60 -26.04
CA PRO A 111 -0.05 6.92 -25.41
C PRO A 111 -0.23 6.82 -23.90
N VAL A 112 0.55 7.60 -23.15
CA VAL A 112 0.51 7.55 -21.69
C VAL A 112 -0.65 8.39 -21.14
N PRO A 113 -1.47 7.88 -20.19
CA PRO A 113 -2.54 8.65 -19.56
C PRO A 113 -2.00 9.84 -18.76
N PHE A 114 -2.39 11.06 -19.11
CA PHE A 114 -2.02 12.30 -18.41
C PHE A 114 -3.26 13.08 -17.95
N ARG A 115 -3.13 13.78 -16.82
CA ARG A 115 -4.09 14.76 -16.32
C ARG A 115 -3.40 16.11 -16.21
N GLY A 116 -3.62 16.98 -17.19
CA GLY A 116 -2.87 18.23 -17.30
C GLY A 116 -1.38 17.94 -17.50
N ARG A 117 -0.52 18.45 -16.61
CA ARG A 117 0.94 18.29 -16.71
C ARG A 117 1.49 17.00 -16.09
N ASN A 118 0.66 16.20 -15.42
CA ASN A 118 1.12 15.06 -14.63
C ASN A 118 0.53 13.73 -15.12
N PRO A 119 1.27 12.60 -15.00
CA PRO A 119 0.72 11.27 -15.30
C PRO A 119 -0.51 10.94 -14.45
N HIS A 120 -1.54 10.36 -15.07
CA HIS A 120 -2.77 9.97 -14.40
C HIS A 120 -2.60 8.62 -13.69
N LEU A 121 -2.00 8.64 -12.50
CA LEU A 121 -1.55 7.42 -11.77
C LEU A 121 -2.62 6.35 -11.57
N SER A 122 -3.89 6.72 -11.34
CA SER A 122 -4.95 5.72 -11.17
C SER A 122 -5.27 4.95 -12.47
N ALA A 123 -5.16 5.61 -13.62
CA ALA A 123 -5.41 4.98 -14.92
C ALA A 123 -4.23 4.07 -15.28
N ILE A 124 -3.02 4.57 -15.04
CA ILE A 124 -1.78 3.80 -15.21
C ILE A 124 -1.76 2.56 -14.32
N ARG A 125 -2.15 2.68 -13.04
CA ARG A 125 -2.29 1.53 -12.13
C ARG A 125 -3.29 0.50 -12.67
N LEU A 126 -4.40 0.96 -13.25
CA LEU A 126 -5.42 0.05 -13.76
C LEU A 126 -4.92 -0.73 -14.99
N ALA A 127 -4.16 -0.08 -15.87
CA ALA A 127 -3.57 -0.71 -17.05
C ALA A 127 -2.38 -1.63 -16.72
N THR A 128 -1.48 -1.17 -15.85
CA THR A 128 -0.20 -1.87 -15.56
C THR A 128 -0.26 -2.81 -14.35
N GLY A 129 -1.28 -2.69 -13.50
CA GLY A 129 -1.33 -3.35 -12.19
C GLY A 129 -0.34 -2.81 -11.15
N VAL A 130 0.52 -1.86 -11.51
CA VAL A 130 1.58 -1.34 -10.62
C VAL A 130 0.98 -0.47 -9.50
N ALA A 131 1.45 -0.70 -8.27
CA ALA A 131 0.99 0.03 -7.10
C ALA A 131 1.29 1.54 -7.21
N VAL A 132 0.36 2.39 -6.77
CA VAL A 132 0.51 3.86 -6.84
C VAL A 132 1.74 4.36 -6.08
N THR A 133 2.15 3.68 -5.00
CA THR A 133 3.36 4.01 -4.24
C THR A 133 4.62 3.88 -5.10
N VAL A 134 4.68 2.88 -5.98
CA VAL A 134 5.79 2.67 -6.92
C VAL A 134 5.69 3.68 -8.07
N LEU A 135 4.49 3.92 -8.60
CA LEU A 135 4.30 4.92 -9.66
C LEU A 135 4.71 6.35 -9.24
N LYS A 136 4.76 6.64 -7.94
CA LYS A 136 5.18 7.94 -7.40
C LYS A 136 6.71 8.10 -7.29
N THR A 137 7.51 7.06 -7.51
CA THR A 137 8.97 7.20 -7.45
C THR A 137 9.50 8.08 -8.58
N ALA A 138 10.66 8.70 -8.36
CA ALA A 138 11.29 9.56 -9.36
C ALA A 138 11.54 8.82 -10.68
N ASP A 139 12.01 7.57 -10.60
CA ASP A 139 12.32 6.75 -11.78
C ASP A 139 11.06 6.43 -12.59
N ALA A 140 9.97 6.03 -11.92
CA ALA A 140 8.70 5.75 -12.61
C ALA A 140 8.12 7.01 -13.25
N GLN A 141 8.22 8.18 -12.58
CA GLN A 141 7.79 9.45 -13.14
C GLN A 141 8.64 9.89 -14.34
N ALA A 142 9.95 9.69 -14.29
CA ALA A 142 10.86 9.98 -15.38
C ALA A 142 10.55 9.11 -16.61
N LEU A 143 10.38 7.80 -16.41
CA LEU A 143 10.00 6.85 -17.45
C LEU A 143 8.65 7.21 -18.09
N LEU A 144 7.61 7.45 -17.28
CA LEU A 144 6.29 7.83 -17.80
C LEU A 144 6.32 9.12 -18.62
N ARG A 145 7.17 10.09 -18.26
CA ARG A 145 7.36 11.32 -19.04
C ARG A 145 8.14 11.07 -20.32
N ALA A 146 9.15 10.21 -20.30
CA ALA A 146 9.89 9.82 -21.50
C ALA A 146 9.00 9.09 -22.51
N LEU A 147 8.21 8.11 -22.04
CA LEU A 147 7.23 7.38 -22.85
C LEU A 147 6.14 8.32 -23.38
N ALA A 148 5.64 9.24 -22.56
CA ALA A 148 4.68 10.26 -23.01
C ALA A 148 5.24 11.18 -24.10
N LYS A 149 6.54 11.52 -24.03
CA LYS A 149 7.21 12.30 -25.07
C LYS A 149 7.37 11.50 -26.37
N ARG A 150 7.61 10.19 -26.26
CA ARG A 150 7.81 9.28 -27.41
C ARG A 150 6.49 8.93 -28.11
N ASN A 151 5.48 8.57 -27.34
CA ASN A 151 4.24 7.95 -27.83
C ASN A 151 3.01 8.87 -27.73
N GLY A 152 3.21 10.09 -27.22
CA GLY A 152 2.15 11.04 -26.97
C GLY A 152 1.41 10.80 -25.65
N THR A 153 0.41 11.65 -25.41
CA THR A 153 -0.41 11.59 -24.20
C THR A 153 -1.88 11.41 -24.56
N VAL A 154 -2.59 10.66 -23.72
CA VAL A 154 -4.04 10.61 -23.75
C VAL A 154 -4.57 11.23 -22.48
N SER A 155 -5.53 12.15 -22.60
CA SER A 155 -6.32 12.56 -21.43
C SER A 155 -7.43 11.53 -21.25
N PRO A 156 -7.37 10.64 -20.24
CA PRO A 156 -8.44 9.68 -20.04
C PRO A 156 -9.73 10.47 -19.81
N LYS A 157 -10.66 10.37 -20.77
CA LYS A 157 -12.00 10.92 -20.59
C LYS A 157 -12.61 10.17 -19.40
N VAL A 158 -13.03 10.93 -18.40
CA VAL A 158 -13.82 10.34 -17.33
C VAL A 158 -15.15 9.98 -17.95
N ASP A 159 -15.37 8.69 -18.14
CA ASP A 159 -16.67 8.20 -18.56
C ASP A 159 -17.63 8.31 -17.38
N HIS A 160 -18.40 9.39 -17.35
CA HIS A 160 -19.39 9.64 -16.31
C HIS A 160 -20.46 8.53 -16.26
N GLN A 161 -20.74 7.89 -17.40
CA GLN A 161 -21.72 6.82 -17.48
C GLN A 161 -21.19 5.56 -16.80
N ALA A 162 -19.94 5.17 -17.08
CA ALA A 162 -19.30 4.05 -16.40
C ALA A 162 -19.22 4.25 -14.87
N GLU A 163 -19.02 5.48 -14.40
CA GLU A 163 -19.02 5.79 -12.96
C GLU A 163 -20.41 5.60 -12.32
N ILE A 164 -21.46 6.00 -13.02
CA ILE A 164 -22.85 5.81 -12.58
C ILE A 164 -23.18 4.32 -12.56
N GLU A 165 -22.83 3.59 -13.62
CA GLU A 165 -23.06 2.14 -13.72
C GLU A 165 -22.36 1.37 -12.61
N ALA A 166 -21.11 1.73 -12.28
CA ALA A 166 -20.38 1.13 -11.16
C ALA A 166 -21.09 1.35 -9.81
N LEU A 167 -21.63 2.55 -9.59
CA LEU A 167 -22.40 2.88 -8.39
C LEU A 167 -23.75 2.15 -8.36
N GLU A 168 -24.44 2.05 -9.49
CA GLU A 168 -25.71 1.31 -9.62
C GLU A 168 -25.52 -0.18 -9.40
N ALA A 169 -24.45 -0.77 -9.95
CA ALA A 169 -24.09 -2.17 -9.72
C ALA A 169 -23.79 -2.44 -8.23
N TYR A 170 -23.13 -1.49 -7.55
CA TYR A 170 -22.94 -1.57 -6.10
C TYR A 170 -24.27 -1.49 -5.35
N GLY A 171 -25.15 -0.56 -5.73
CA GLY A 171 -26.51 -0.47 -5.22
C GLY A 171 -27.29 -1.77 -5.39
N ALA A 172 -27.21 -2.41 -6.56
CA ALA A 172 -27.87 -3.68 -6.85
C ALA A 172 -27.36 -4.82 -5.95
N ARG A 173 -26.05 -4.87 -5.67
CA ARG A 173 -25.48 -5.84 -4.72
C ARG A 173 -26.04 -5.64 -3.31
N LEU A 174 -26.16 -4.40 -2.86
CA LEU A 174 -26.73 -4.07 -1.55
C LEU A 174 -28.23 -4.40 -1.48
N ARG A 175 -29.01 -4.07 -2.52
CA ARG A 175 -30.43 -4.48 -2.63
C ARG A 175 -30.59 -5.99 -2.49
N LYS A 176 -29.79 -6.76 -3.24
CA LYS A 176 -29.82 -8.23 -3.19
C LYS A 176 -29.47 -8.78 -1.80
N ALA A 177 -28.60 -8.09 -1.06
CA ALA A 177 -28.22 -8.46 0.30
C ALA A 177 -29.15 -7.93 1.39
N GLY A 178 -30.15 -7.09 1.06
CA GLY A 178 -30.99 -6.41 2.04
C GLY A 178 -30.22 -5.43 2.94
N LEU A 179 -29.09 -4.90 2.46
CA LEU A 179 -28.20 -4.03 3.23
C LEU A 179 -28.39 -2.56 2.85
N PRO A 180 -28.35 -1.62 3.82
CA PRO A 180 -28.33 -0.20 3.53
C PRO A 180 -26.95 0.26 3.06
N LEU A 181 -26.84 1.50 2.57
CA LEU A 181 -25.53 2.09 2.28
C LEU A 181 -24.68 2.20 3.56
N PRO A 182 -23.36 1.97 3.50
CA PRO A 182 -22.51 2.18 4.67
C PRO A 182 -22.55 3.65 5.08
N ALA A 183 -22.63 3.92 6.38
CA ALA A 183 -22.56 5.27 6.93
C ALA A 183 -21.12 5.69 7.24
N MET A 184 -20.90 7.00 7.27
CA MET A 184 -19.68 7.56 7.83
C MET A 184 -19.77 7.57 9.37
N PRO A 185 -18.78 7.02 10.09
CA PRO A 185 -18.78 7.10 11.56
C PRO A 185 -18.84 8.56 12.03
N GLY A 186 -19.90 8.91 12.77
CA GLY A 186 -20.03 10.22 13.41
C GLY A 186 -20.54 11.35 12.51
N ARG A 187 -20.95 11.09 11.27
CA ARG A 187 -21.62 12.07 10.39
C ARG A 187 -22.89 11.51 9.79
N ASP A 188 -23.84 12.39 9.51
CA ASP A 188 -25.03 12.03 8.75
C ASP A 188 -24.66 11.80 7.28
N GLY A 189 -25.13 10.68 6.72
CA GLY A 189 -25.00 10.36 5.30
C GLY A 189 -24.04 9.21 4.95
N PRO A 190 -23.98 8.85 3.65
CA PRO A 190 -23.22 7.71 3.17
C PRO A 190 -21.71 7.90 3.35
N GLY A 191 -21.03 6.83 3.74
CA GLY A 191 -19.60 6.75 3.89
C GLY A 191 -18.88 6.72 2.54
N ILE A 192 -18.69 7.89 1.93
CA ILE A 192 -18.08 8.04 0.60
C ILE A 192 -16.79 7.23 0.46
N THR A 193 -15.89 7.28 1.45
CA THR A 193 -14.62 6.53 1.43
C THR A 193 -14.82 5.02 1.28
N VAL A 194 -15.83 4.46 1.94
CA VAL A 194 -16.12 3.02 1.88
C VAL A 194 -16.70 2.67 0.51
N ILE A 195 -17.64 3.47 0.03
CA ILE A 195 -18.31 3.27 -1.27
C ILE A 195 -17.31 3.41 -2.41
N ALA A 196 -16.54 4.49 -2.44
CA ALA A 196 -15.51 4.79 -3.41
C ALA A 196 -14.49 3.65 -3.55
N ARG A 197 -14.03 3.09 -2.41
CA ARG A 197 -13.16 1.91 -2.40
C ARG A 197 -13.86 0.68 -2.99
N ALA A 198 -15.13 0.45 -2.65
CA ALA A 198 -15.89 -0.71 -3.11
C ALA A 198 -16.17 -0.69 -4.62
N ILE A 199 -16.22 0.49 -5.25
CA ILE A 199 -16.46 0.65 -6.69
C ILE A 199 -15.22 1.11 -7.48
N ALA A 200 -14.06 1.13 -6.83
CA ALA A 200 -12.78 1.55 -7.41
C ALA A 200 -12.78 2.96 -8.04
N ILE A 201 -13.58 3.88 -7.51
CA ILE A 201 -13.61 5.31 -7.89
C ILE A 201 -12.90 6.13 -6.80
N SER A 202 -12.19 7.20 -7.16
CA SER A 202 -11.56 8.08 -6.16
C SER A 202 -12.60 8.91 -5.38
N ASN A 203 -12.38 9.09 -4.07
CA ASN A 203 -13.29 9.83 -3.18
C ASN A 203 -13.64 11.24 -3.69
N ASP A 204 -12.67 11.97 -4.26
CA ASP A 204 -12.85 13.33 -4.78
C ASP A 204 -13.89 13.41 -5.91
N ARG A 205 -14.11 12.31 -6.64
CA ARG A 205 -15.07 12.29 -7.75
C ARG A 205 -16.52 12.37 -7.29
N PHE A 206 -16.82 11.99 -6.05
CA PHE A 206 -18.15 12.13 -5.48
C PHE A 206 -18.56 13.58 -5.18
N ALA A 207 -17.63 14.54 -5.27
CA ALA A 207 -17.96 15.95 -5.25
C ALA A 207 -18.57 16.44 -6.59
N ARG A 208 -18.50 15.63 -7.65
CA ARG A 208 -19.03 15.98 -8.97
C ARG A 208 -20.55 15.79 -9.02
N PRO A 209 -21.30 16.68 -9.71
CA PRO A 209 -22.76 16.66 -9.68
C PRO A 209 -23.41 15.33 -10.06
N HIS A 210 -22.89 14.63 -11.08
CA HIS A 210 -23.49 13.37 -11.56
C HIS A 210 -23.39 12.25 -10.52
N LEU A 211 -22.22 12.04 -9.92
CA LEU A 211 -22.03 11.04 -8.86
C LEU A 211 -22.70 11.45 -7.55
N ALA A 212 -22.67 12.73 -7.19
CA ALA A 212 -23.36 13.23 -5.99
C ALA A 212 -24.88 12.99 -6.09
N THR A 213 -25.47 13.28 -7.24
CA THR A 213 -26.90 13.07 -7.49
C THR A 213 -27.27 11.59 -7.50
N ALA A 214 -26.47 10.76 -8.17
CA ALA A 214 -26.69 9.31 -8.21
C ALA A 214 -26.56 8.67 -6.81
N LEU A 215 -25.58 9.10 -6.01
CA LEU A 215 -25.40 8.63 -4.64
C LEU A 215 -26.56 9.06 -3.74
N ALA A 216 -27.03 10.31 -3.87
CA ALA A 216 -28.19 10.79 -3.11
C ALA A 216 -29.48 10.04 -3.48
N ARG A 217 -29.67 9.69 -4.76
CA ARG A 217 -30.79 8.82 -5.20
C ARG A 217 -30.67 7.45 -4.55
N LEU A 218 -29.50 6.81 -4.63
CA LEU A 218 -29.27 5.49 -4.05
C LEU A 218 -29.46 5.48 -2.52
N ALA A 219 -29.06 6.56 -1.84
CA ALA A 219 -29.25 6.71 -0.40
C ALA A 219 -30.73 6.82 0.00
N ARG A 220 -31.57 7.44 -0.84
CA ARG A 220 -33.02 7.47 -0.63
C ARG A 220 -33.67 6.10 -0.87
N GLU A 221 -33.18 5.34 -1.85
CA GLU A 221 -33.70 4.00 -2.17
C GLU A 221 -33.35 2.94 -1.12
N LEU A 222 -32.07 2.87 -0.71
CA LEU A 222 -31.56 1.83 0.18
C LEU A 222 -31.59 2.22 1.66
N GLY A 223 -31.74 3.51 1.95
CA GLY A 223 -31.38 4.06 3.24
C GLY A 223 -29.86 4.06 3.47
N VAL A 224 -29.46 4.72 4.54
CA VAL A 224 -28.07 4.75 5.03
C VAL A 224 -28.04 4.02 6.36
N ALA A 225 -27.04 3.15 6.56
CA ALA A 225 -26.84 2.41 7.79
C ALA A 225 -26.87 3.37 8.98
N SER A 226 -27.68 3.06 9.97
CA SER A 226 -27.72 3.81 11.22
C SER A 226 -26.35 3.67 11.90
N THR A 227 -25.54 4.72 11.82
CA THR A 227 -24.48 4.93 12.81
C THR A 227 -25.00 5.93 13.80
N VAL A 228 -24.83 5.62 15.09
CA VAL A 228 -24.93 6.61 16.15
C VAL A 228 -24.09 7.84 15.76
N THR A 229 -24.75 8.97 15.52
CA THR A 229 -24.10 10.22 15.07
C THR A 229 -23.69 11.08 16.25
N VAL A 230 -22.79 12.04 16.03
CA VAL A 230 -22.38 12.97 17.09
C VAL A 230 -23.58 13.80 17.58
N ALA A 231 -24.53 14.14 16.70
CA ALA A 231 -25.76 14.84 17.07
C ALA A 231 -26.69 13.97 17.94
N SER A 232 -26.90 12.69 17.56
CA SER A 232 -27.67 11.73 18.37
C SER A 232 -27.01 11.46 19.73
N ASP A 233 -25.68 11.35 19.76
CA ASP A 233 -24.90 11.26 21.00
C ASP A 233 -25.06 12.53 21.84
N ALA A 234 -25.03 13.72 21.22
CA ALA A 234 -25.20 14.99 21.92
C ALA A 234 -26.58 15.15 22.55
N ALA A 235 -27.65 14.72 21.86
CA ALA A 235 -28.99 14.72 22.41
C ALA A 235 -29.12 13.75 23.60
N ARG A 236 -28.65 12.52 23.45
CA ARG A 236 -28.63 11.53 24.54
C ARG A 236 -27.78 11.98 25.73
N PHE A 237 -26.64 12.61 25.45
CA PHE A 237 -25.76 13.13 26.49
C PHE A 237 -26.38 14.31 27.24
N THR A 238 -27.06 15.22 26.53
CA THR A 238 -27.79 16.33 27.15
C THR A 238 -28.86 15.80 28.10
N ALA A 239 -29.70 14.86 27.64
CA ALA A 239 -30.74 14.26 28.47
C ALA A 239 -30.17 13.51 29.70
N PHE A 240 -29.06 12.79 29.51
CA PHE A 240 -28.33 12.15 30.61
C PHE A 240 -27.83 13.19 31.62
N VAL A 241 -27.18 14.26 31.17
CA VAL A 241 -26.69 15.33 32.04
C VAL A 241 -27.84 16.03 32.77
N ASP A 242 -28.95 16.33 32.09
CA ASP A 242 -30.13 16.94 32.72
C ASP A 242 -30.67 16.05 33.85
N ALA A 243 -30.77 14.74 33.61
CA ALA A 243 -31.18 13.77 34.63
C ALA A 243 -30.21 13.69 35.81
N MET A 244 -28.89 13.74 35.56
CA MET A 244 -27.87 13.71 36.61
C MET A 244 -27.85 15.01 37.43
N ILE A 245 -28.06 16.17 36.80
CA ILE A 245 -28.22 17.47 37.48
C ILE A 245 -29.48 17.46 38.34
N ALA A 246 -30.62 17.01 37.80
CA ALA A 246 -31.88 16.92 38.54
C ALA A 246 -31.76 16.00 39.77
N ALA A 247 -31.05 14.87 39.60
CA ALA A 247 -30.75 13.92 40.68
C ALA A 247 -29.59 14.37 41.61
N ARG A 248 -28.99 15.55 41.39
CA ARG A 248 -27.82 16.07 42.12
C ARG A 248 -26.65 15.07 42.21
N LYS A 249 -26.47 14.25 41.17
CA LYS A 249 -25.40 13.24 41.14
C LYS A 249 -24.06 13.90 40.75
N PRO A 250 -22.97 13.64 41.48
CA PRO A 250 -21.65 14.19 41.18
C PRO A 250 -21.06 13.60 39.89
N VAL A 251 -20.15 14.34 39.26
CA VAL A 251 -19.42 13.86 38.07
C VAL A 251 -18.36 12.83 38.49
N PRO A 252 -18.24 11.68 37.79
CA PRO A 252 -17.19 10.69 38.09
C PRO A 252 -15.78 11.30 38.04
N HIS A 253 -14.98 11.11 39.10
CA HIS A 253 -13.60 11.60 39.19
C HIS A 253 -12.57 10.55 38.69
N GLY A 254 -11.42 11.01 38.18
CA GLY A 254 -10.30 10.15 37.74
C GLY A 254 -9.41 10.79 36.68
N ARG A 255 -8.31 10.13 36.28
CA ARG A 255 -7.53 10.57 35.09
C ARG A 255 -8.52 10.75 33.93
N LYS A 256 -8.50 11.91 33.26
CA LYS A 256 -9.51 12.33 32.26
C LYS A 256 -10.04 11.19 31.38
N GLY A 257 -9.15 10.33 30.85
CA GLY A 257 -9.53 9.18 30.01
C GLY A 257 -10.40 8.10 30.69
N ILE A 258 -10.26 7.87 31.99
CA ILE A 258 -11.07 6.90 32.77
C ILE A 258 -12.45 7.49 33.03
N ALA A 259 -12.51 8.75 33.48
CA ALA A 259 -13.77 9.45 33.73
C ALA A 259 -14.65 9.50 32.47
N TYR A 260 -14.09 9.85 31.30
CA TYR A 260 -14.84 9.86 30.04
C TYR A 260 -15.33 8.48 29.60
N ARG A 261 -14.59 7.40 29.91
CA ARG A 261 -15.02 6.04 29.60
C ARG A 261 -16.21 5.64 30.47
N THR A 262 -16.17 5.94 31.77
CA THR A 262 -17.25 5.65 32.72
C THR A 262 -18.51 6.45 32.38
N ILE A 263 -18.36 7.76 32.13
CA ILE A 263 -19.46 8.63 31.70
C ILE A 263 -20.04 8.15 30.37
N GLY A 264 -19.17 7.77 29.42
CA GLY A 264 -19.58 7.19 28.15
C GLY A 264 -20.40 5.91 28.32
N GLN A 265 -19.96 4.98 29.18
CA GLN A 265 -20.70 3.75 29.48
C GLN A 265 -22.08 4.06 30.07
N GLN A 266 -22.18 5.02 30.99
CA GLN A 266 -23.46 5.41 31.61
C GLN A 266 -24.40 6.10 30.62
N ALA A 267 -23.88 6.90 29.70
CA ALA A 267 -24.65 7.62 28.70
C ALA A 267 -24.93 6.80 27.41
N GLY A 268 -24.37 5.60 27.28
CA GLY A 268 -24.43 4.81 26.04
C GLY A 268 -23.66 5.45 24.87
N ILE A 269 -22.55 6.12 25.17
CA ILE A 269 -21.70 6.87 24.23
C ILE A 269 -20.26 6.36 24.34
N VAL A 270 -19.56 6.25 23.20
CA VAL A 270 -18.14 5.88 23.23
C VAL A 270 -17.33 7.02 23.86
N GLY A 271 -16.61 6.75 24.97
CA GLY A 271 -15.90 7.77 25.74
C GLY A 271 -14.92 8.64 24.93
N HIS A 272 -14.30 8.09 23.88
CA HIS A 272 -13.44 8.86 22.95
C HIS A 272 -14.19 9.99 22.23
N ARG A 273 -15.49 9.83 21.96
CA ARG A 273 -16.31 10.87 21.32
C ARG A 273 -16.57 12.04 22.24
N ILE A 274 -16.71 11.79 23.54
CA ILE A 274 -16.84 12.85 24.55
C ILE A 274 -15.59 13.71 24.56
N ILE A 275 -14.40 13.12 24.42
CA ILE A 275 -13.10 13.83 24.39
C ILE A 275 -13.00 14.79 23.19
N HIS A 276 -13.46 14.35 22.01
CA HIS A 276 -13.23 15.08 20.76
C HIS A 276 -14.43 15.91 20.27
N SER A 277 -15.51 16.01 21.05
CA SER A 277 -16.69 16.80 20.70
C SER A 277 -16.85 17.99 21.63
N HIS A 278 -16.70 19.21 21.09
CA HIS A 278 -16.92 20.45 21.84
C HIS A 278 -18.33 20.51 22.46
N ALA A 279 -19.35 20.07 21.72
CA ALA A 279 -20.73 20.05 22.20
C ALA A 279 -20.89 19.15 23.44
N LEU A 280 -20.27 17.96 23.45
CA LEU A 280 -20.32 17.04 24.59
C LEU A 280 -19.50 17.58 25.77
N GLN A 281 -18.35 18.20 25.51
CA GLN A 281 -17.54 18.86 26.55
C GLN A 281 -18.30 20.01 27.21
N SER A 282 -19.02 20.84 26.46
CA SER A 282 -19.85 21.91 27.02
C SER A 282 -20.94 21.37 27.97
N GLN A 283 -21.56 20.23 27.65
CA GLN A 283 -22.53 19.59 28.52
C GLN A 283 -21.91 19.06 29.81
N LEU A 284 -20.69 18.54 29.75
CA LEU A 284 -19.96 18.11 30.93
C LEU A 284 -19.60 19.30 31.84
N THR A 285 -19.10 20.40 31.26
CA THR A 285 -18.83 21.64 32.01
C THR A 285 -20.09 22.16 32.71
N ARG A 286 -21.25 22.10 32.02
CA ARG A 286 -22.55 22.46 32.61
C ARG A 286 -22.88 21.58 33.81
N TRP A 287 -22.67 20.27 33.72
CA TRP A 287 -22.89 19.33 34.82
C TRP A 287 -22.01 19.66 36.03
N ILE A 288 -20.70 19.85 35.82
CA ILE A 288 -19.73 20.21 36.86
C ILE A 288 -20.17 21.50 37.57
N HIS A 289 -20.52 22.53 36.80
CA HIS A 289 -20.92 23.83 37.35
C HIS A 289 -22.23 23.76 38.15
N LYS A 290 -23.21 22.97 37.71
CA LYS A 290 -24.54 22.89 38.34
C LYS A 290 -24.60 22.01 39.59
N VAL A 291 -23.75 20.99 39.69
CA VAL A 291 -23.69 20.10 40.87
C VAL A 291 -22.61 20.57 41.86
N GLY A 292 -21.74 21.50 41.46
CA GLY A 292 -20.85 22.25 42.36
C GLY A 292 -19.67 21.47 42.92
N VAL A 293 -19.33 20.31 42.33
CA VAL A 293 -18.31 19.40 42.87
C VAL A 293 -17.63 18.63 41.72
N GLU A 294 -16.36 18.93 41.40
CA GLU A 294 -15.39 17.84 41.19
C GLU A 294 -15.13 17.32 42.60
N THR A 295 -15.49 16.09 42.93
CA THR A 295 -15.28 15.58 44.30
C THR A 295 -13.79 15.43 44.51
N THR A 296 -13.16 16.47 45.04
CA THR A 296 -11.80 16.45 45.55
C THR A 296 -11.82 15.67 46.86
N ARG A 297 -11.71 14.34 46.76
CA ARG A 297 -11.09 13.38 47.70
C ARG A 297 -11.72 12.00 47.56
#